data_AF-M0BEX4-F1
#
_entry.id   AF-M0BEX4-F1
#
_cell.length_a   1.000
_cell.length_b   1.000
_cell.length_c   1.000
_cell.angle_alpha   90.00
_cell.angle_beta   90.00
_cell.angle_gamma   90.00
#
_symmetry.space_group_name_H-M   'P 1'
#
loop_
_entity.id
_entity.type
_entity.pdbx_description
1 polymer ?
#
loop_
_entity_poly.entity_id
_entity_poly.type
_entity_poly.pdbx_seq_one_letter_code
_entity_poly.pdbx_strand_id
1 'polypeptide(L)'
;MSSRASLGEIESPKASGDAIEADVIQAVDALGYVGDATATWHDAETTGLLEPSTALPFYGIVVVEPETPIEIKACQVRTSNGSRSTRGRFYVKRRAHEQLLDAAGMYLLAVYVPRPGLPNVARAIVPATLLDELLRGRWYDVDADRSEQEVAQLAWSHVIDPETVDESRGGRRVE
;
A
#
# COMPACT_ATOMS: atom_id res chain seq x y z
N MET A 1 15.76 -37.43 12.28
CA MET A 1 14.73 -37.26 11.24
C MET A 1 14.09 -35.89 11.44
N SER A 2 14.19 -35.04 10.43
CA SER A 2 13.92 -33.60 10.50
C SER A 2 12.41 -33.32 10.63
N SER A 3 12.03 -32.51 11.61
CA SER A 3 10.70 -31.94 11.74
C SER A 3 10.46 -30.98 10.56
N ARG A 4 9.40 -31.25 9.78
CA ARG A 4 8.82 -30.26 8.88
C ARG A 4 8.19 -29.19 9.77
N ALA A 5 8.86 -28.05 9.90
CA ALA A 5 8.25 -26.85 10.45
C ALA A 5 6.97 -26.57 9.62
N SER A 6 5.83 -26.50 10.30
CA SER A 6 4.59 -26.03 9.72
C SER A 6 4.86 -24.66 9.09
N LEU A 7 4.72 -24.55 7.78
CA LEU A 7 4.71 -23.25 7.10
C LEU A 7 3.57 -22.47 7.74
N GLY A 8 3.91 -21.41 8.48
CA GLY A 8 2.98 -20.60 9.25
C GLY A 8 1.81 -20.18 8.37
N GLU A 9 0.61 -20.31 8.92
CA GLU A 9 -0.62 -19.84 8.30
C GLU A 9 -0.47 -18.37 7.91
N ILE A 10 -0.73 -18.04 6.65
CA ILE A 10 -0.65 -16.65 6.18
C ILE A 10 -1.73 -15.87 6.93
N GLU A 11 -1.34 -14.79 7.61
CA GLU A 11 -2.24 -13.95 8.38
C GLU A 11 -3.41 -13.42 7.54
N SER A 12 -4.52 -13.06 8.19
CA SER A 12 -5.67 -12.46 7.50
C SER A 12 -5.25 -11.25 6.66
N PRO A 13 -5.95 -10.90 5.57
CA PRO A 13 -5.59 -9.75 4.73
C PRO A 13 -5.48 -8.44 5.52
N LYS A 14 -6.31 -8.25 6.54
CA LYS A 14 -6.25 -7.10 7.43
C LYS A 14 -4.96 -7.11 8.26
N ALA A 15 -4.67 -8.22 8.93
CA ALA A 15 -3.45 -8.36 9.72
C ALA A 15 -2.17 -8.19 8.86
N SER A 16 -2.17 -8.72 7.63
CA SER A 16 -1.08 -8.48 6.69
C SER A 16 -0.95 -7.00 6.31
N GLY A 17 -2.07 -6.29 6.12
CA GLY A 17 -2.08 -4.86 5.85
C GLY A 17 -1.49 -4.06 7.00
N ASP A 18 -2.02 -4.27 8.21
CA ASP A 18 -1.59 -3.59 9.44
C ASP A 18 -0.07 -3.84 9.70
N ALA A 19 0.43 -5.05 9.44
CA ALA A 19 1.85 -5.38 9.57
C ALA A 19 2.74 -4.67 8.54
N ILE A 20 2.28 -4.54 7.28
CA ILE A 20 3.03 -3.84 6.23
C ILE A 20 3.03 -2.34 6.47
N GLU A 21 1.92 -1.77 6.95
CA GLU A 21 1.84 -0.37 7.35
C GLU A 21 2.90 -0.05 8.41
N ALA A 22 2.98 -0.86 9.46
CA ALA A 22 3.99 -0.71 10.50
C ALA A 22 5.43 -0.84 9.95
N ASP A 23 5.69 -1.83 9.08
CA ASP A 23 7.01 -2.00 8.44
C ASP A 23 7.40 -0.80 7.58
N VAL A 24 6.45 -0.26 6.80
CA VAL A 24 6.67 0.92 5.96
C VAL A 24 6.99 2.15 6.79
N ILE A 25 6.22 2.41 7.85
CA ILE A 25 6.43 3.57 8.72
C ILE A 25 7.79 3.46 9.42
N GLN A 26 8.17 2.27 9.90
CA GLN A 26 9.46 2.05 10.53
C GLN A 26 10.64 2.18 9.57
N ALA A 27 10.45 1.84 8.28
CA ALA A 27 11.51 1.87 7.28
C ALA A 27 11.73 3.24 6.63
N VAL A 28 10.83 4.20 6.84
CA VAL A 28 10.89 5.52 6.22
C VAL A 28 10.96 6.58 7.30
N ASP A 29 12.17 7.04 7.61
CA ASP A 29 12.46 7.95 8.75
C ASP A 29 11.62 9.23 8.76
N ALA A 30 11.23 9.74 7.60
CA ALA A 30 10.43 10.96 7.47
C ALA A 30 8.91 10.71 7.58
N LEU A 31 8.45 9.53 8.01
CA LEU A 31 7.04 9.24 8.29
C LEU A 31 6.78 9.11 9.80
N GLY A 32 5.73 9.78 10.26
CA GLY A 32 5.15 9.61 11.58
C GLY A 32 3.84 8.85 11.49
N TYR A 33 3.62 7.87 12.37
CA TYR A 33 2.36 7.12 12.46
C TYR A 33 1.20 8.03 12.88
N VAL A 34 0.07 7.90 12.17
CA VAL A 34 -1.21 8.51 12.55
C VAL A 34 -2.23 7.40 12.78
N GLY A 35 -2.67 7.25 14.03
CA GLY A 35 -3.69 6.25 14.37
C GLY A 35 -5.12 6.76 14.20
N ASP A 36 -6.06 5.82 14.13
CA ASP A 36 -7.50 6.05 13.92
C ASP A 36 -8.16 7.06 14.89
N ALA A 37 -7.60 7.24 16.09
CA ALA A 37 -8.08 8.23 17.06
C ALA A 37 -7.79 9.68 16.64
N THR A 38 -6.82 9.88 15.74
CA THR A 38 -6.38 11.18 15.21
C THR A 38 -6.98 11.42 13.83
N ALA A 39 -6.85 10.46 12.92
CA ALA A 39 -7.43 10.51 11.59
C ALA A 39 -7.82 9.10 11.13
N THR A 40 -8.94 8.97 10.42
CA THR A 40 -9.47 7.68 9.93
C THR A 40 -9.27 7.48 8.42
N TRP A 41 -8.46 8.33 7.79
CA TRP A 41 -8.36 8.46 6.33
C TRP A 41 -6.91 8.54 5.80
N HIS A 42 -5.93 8.59 6.69
CA HIS A 42 -4.51 8.46 6.39
C HIS A 42 -3.81 7.75 7.55
N ASP A 43 -2.74 7.02 7.23
CA ASP A 43 -2.03 6.15 8.18
C ASP A 43 -0.73 6.80 8.70
N ALA A 44 -0.23 7.81 7.99
CA ALA A 44 0.99 8.51 8.34
C ALA A 44 0.96 9.99 7.91
N GLU A 45 1.86 10.77 8.47
CA GLU A 45 2.15 12.14 8.06
C GLU A 45 3.67 12.31 7.93
N THR A 46 4.12 13.12 6.98
CA THR A 46 5.54 13.42 6.85
C THR A 46 6.03 14.26 8.04
N THR A 47 7.06 13.81 8.75
CA THR A 47 7.66 14.55 9.89
C THR A 47 8.75 15.53 9.47
N GLY A 48 9.15 15.47 8.20
CA GLY A 48 10.17 16.30 7.57
C GLY A 48 10.06 16.21 6.05
N LEU A 49 11.04 16.77 5.34
CA LEU A 49 11.11 16.65 3.89
C LEU A 49 11.32 15.17 3.50
N LEU A 50 10.40 14.60 2.74
CA LEU A 50 10.54 13.25 2.20
C LEU A 50 11.02 13.34 0.74
N GLU A 51 12.16 12.71 0.47
CA GLU A 51 12.83 12.71 -0.82
C GLU A 51 12.79 11.31 -1.46
N PRO A 52 12.79 11.21 -2.81
CA PRO A 52 12.78 9.93 -3.49
C PRO A 52 14.10 9.19 -3.29
N SER A 53 14.01 7.87 -3.20
CA SER A 53 15.17 6.98 -3.19
C SER A 53 14.95 5.78 -4.11
N THR A 54 15.99 4.98 -4.34
CA THR A 54 15.85 3.73 -5.11
C THR A 54 14.90 2.73 -4.44
N ALA A 55 14.73 2.80 -3.12
CA ALA A 55 13.84 1.93 -2.34
C ALA A 55 12.43 2.50 -2.14
N LEU A 56 12.24 3.78 -2.46
CA LEU A 56 10.96 4.50 -2.41
C LEU A 56 10.92 5.56 -3.53
N PRO A 57 10.73 5.14 -4.80
CA PRO A 57 10.58 6.05 -5.91
C PRO A 57 9.29 6.86 -5.80
N PHE A 58 9.30 8.07 -6.36
CA PHE A 58 8.14 8.95 -6.43
C PHE A 58 7.64 9.03 -7.87
N TYR A 59 6.33 9.04 -8.06
CA TYR A 59 5.71 9.18 -9.38
C TYR A 59 4.86 10.44 -9.44
N GLY A 60 5.19 11.34 -10.38
CA GLY A 60 4.44 12.59 -10.59
C GLY A 60 4.76 13.71 -9.58
N ILE A 61 5.70 13.48 -8.65
CA ILE A 61 6.15 14.47 -7.67
C ILE A 61 7.65 14.30 -7.39
N VAL A 62 8.32 15.39 -7.00
CA VAL A 62 9.78 15.43 -6.81
C VAL A 62 10.18 15.33 -5.33
N VAL A 63 9.43 15.99 -4.44
CA VAL A 63 9.61 15.96 -2.99
C VAL A 63 8.24 16.06 -2.31
N VAL A 64 8.11 15.57 -1.08
CA VAL A 64 6.92 15.77 -0.26
C VAL A 64 7.30 16.62 0.95
N GLU A 65 6.55 17.71 1.16
CA GLU A 65 6.77 18.66 2.25
C GLU A 65 6.48 18.01 3.61
N PRO A 66 7.00 18.54 4.73
CA PRO A 66 6.55 18.16 6.06
C PRO A 66 5.04 18.36 6.24
N GLU A 67 4.45 17.68 7.20
CA GLU A 67 3.03 17.78 7.58
C GLU A 67 2.06 17.40 6.43
N THR A 68 2.55 16.57 5.48
CA THR A 68 1.74 16.06 4.37
C THR A 68 1.13 14.70 4.75
N PRO A 69 -0.20 14.54 4.68
CA PRO A 69 -0.87 13.27 4.93
C PRO A 69 -0.52 12.19 3.91
N ILE A 70 -0.27 10.97 4.40
CA ILE A 70 0.09 9.79 3.63
C ILE A 70 -0.87 8.64 3.96
N GLU A 71 -1.63 8.20 2.97
CA GLU A 71 -2.45 6.99 3.06
C GLU A 71 -1.64 5.78 2.55
N ILE A 72 -1.48 4.74 3.37
CA ILE A 72 -0.72 3.54 3.02
C ILE A 72 -1.68 2.49 2.46
N LYS A 73 -1.34 1.93 1.31
CA LYS A 73 -2.11 0.82 0.72
C LYS A 73 -1.18 -0.28 0.25
N ALA A 74 -1.39 -1.46 0.81
CA ALA A 74 -0.67 -2.67 0.45
C ALA A 74 -1.56 -3.63 -0.36
N CYS A 75 -0.97 -4.33 -1.32
CA CYS A 75 -1.63 -5.49 -1.93
C CYS A 75 -0.64 -6.60 -2.29
N GLN A 76 -1.14 -7.82 -2.36
CA GLN A 76 -0.32 -8.97 -2.76
C GLN A 76 0.16 -8.80 -4.20
N VAL A 77 1.37 -9.26 -4.50
CA VAL A 77 1.89 -9.28 -5.89
C VAL A 77 0.95 -10.03 -6.82
N ARG A 78 0.35 -11.11 -6.32
CA ARG A 78 -0.66 -11.91 -7.01
C ARG A 78 -1.73 -12.36 -6.04
N THR A 79 -2.97 -12.34 -6.51
CA THR A 79 -4.13 -12.94 -5.82
C THR A 79 -4.64 -14.13 -6.64
N SER A 80 -5.16 -15.14 -5.94
CA SER A 80 -5.82 -16.27 -6.57
C SER A 80 -7.27 -15.91 -6.92
N ASN A 81 -7.70 -16.23 -8.14
CA ASN A 81 -9.08 -16.19 -8.58
C ASN A 81 -9.45 -17.58 -9.12
N GLY A 82 -9.61 -18.54 -8.22
CA GLY A 82 -9.85 -19.94 -8.55
C GLY A 82 -8.62 -20.59 -9.21
N SER A 83 -8.75 -20.98 -10.48
CA SER A 83 -7.67 -21.61 -11.25
C SER A 83 -6.70 -20.60 -11.90
N ARG A 84 -7.00 -19.30 -11.83
CA ARG A 84 -6.18 -18.24 -12.42
C ARG A 84 -5.55 -17.39 -11.32
N SER A 85 -4.38 -16.84 -11.61
CA SER A 85 -3.75 -15.82 -10.77
C SER A 85 -3.82 -14.47 -11.47
N THR A 86 -4.23 -13.44 -10.74
CA THR A 86 -4.23 -12.05 -11.21
C THR A 86 -3.32 -11.22 -10.34
N ARG A 87 -2.86 -10.07 -10.85
CA ARG A 87 -2.17 -9.09 -10.02
C ARG A 87 -3.08 -8.60 -8.90
N GLY A 88 -2.54 -8.42 -7.69
CA GLY A 88 -3.29 -7.84 -6.59
C GLY A 88 -3.70 -6.41 -6.87
N ARG A 89 -4.63 -5.93 -6.05
CA ARG A 89 -5.29 -4.65 -6.23
C ARG A 89 -5.25 -3.85 -4.93
N PHE A 90 -4.93 -2.57 -5.05
CA PHE A 90 -5.16 -1.61 -3.98
C PHE A 90 -6.66 -1.40 -3.83
N TYR A 91 -7.14 -1.42 -2.59
CA TYR A 91 -8.53 -1.16 -2.25
C TYR A 91 -8.64 0.26 -1.69
N VAL A 92 -9.32 1.14 -2.41
CA VAL A 92 -9.43 2.56 -2.05
C VAL A 92 -10.87 2.86 -1.65
N LYS A 93 -11.03 3.55 -0.52
CA LYS A 93 -12.33 4.01 -0.03
C LYS A 93 -12.59 5.43 -0.51
N ARG A 94 -13.79 5.71 -1.03
CA ARG A 94 -14.13 6.99 -1.65
C ARG A 94 -13.92 8.15 -0.69
N ARG A 95 -14.46 8.03 0.53
CA ARG A 95 -14.40 9.08 1.56
C ARG A 95 -12.97 9.39 2.01
N ALA A 96 -12.11 8.39 2.14
CA ALA A 96 -10.71 8.60 2.49
C ALA A 96 -9.95 9.28 1.34
N HIS A 97 -10.21 8.84 0.11
CA HIS A 97 -9.61 9.42 -1.09
C HIS A 97 -9.95 10.90 -1.27
N GLU A 98 -11.22 11.29 -1.08
CA GLU A 98 -11.65 12.69 -1.18
C GLU A 98 -10.97 13.58 -0.14
N GLN A 99 -10.85 13.13 1.11
CA GLN A 99 -10.12 13.88 2.14
C GLN A 99 -8.63 14.02 1.81
N LEU A 100 -8.01 12.96 1.25
CA LEU A 100 -6.63 13.01 0.82
C LEU A 100 -6.44 13.98 -0.35
N LEU A 101 -7.40 14.07 -1.28
CA LEU A 101 -7.40 15.07 -2.36
C LEU A 101 -7.48 16.50 -1.80
N ASP A 102 -8.42 16.75 -0.89
CA ASP A 102 -8.61 18.05 -0.25
C ASP A 102 -7.36 18.51 0.52
N ALA A 103 -6.65 17.56 1.13
CA ALA A 103 -5.41 17.81 1.86
C ALA A 103 -4.15 17.81 0.98
N ALA A 104 -4.27 17.69 -0.34
CA ALA A 104 -3.14 17.51 -1.27
C ALA A 104 -2.18 16.38 -0.86
N GLY A 105 -2.72 15.33 -0.22
CA GLY A 105 -1.96 14.22 0.33
C GLY A 105 -1.47 13.21 -0.71
N MET A 106 -0.71 12.23 -0.22
CA MET A 106 -0.09 11.21 -1.05
C MET A 106 -0.54 9.80 -0.65
N TYR A 107 -0.40 8.87 -1.58
CA TYR A 107 -0.42 7.46 -1.30
C TYR A 107 1.00 6.92 -1.19
N LEU A 108 1.25 6.07 -0.20
CA LEU A 108 2.36 5.13 -0.24
C LEU A 108 1.82 3.74 -0.59
N LEU A 109 2.10 3.32 -1.82
CA LEU A 109 1.62 2.06 -2.36
C LEU A 109 2.68 0.99 -2.18
N ALA A 110 2.33 -0.15 -1.58
CA ALA A 110 3.22 -1.28 -1.36
C ALA A 110 2.72 -2.57 -2.02
N VAL A 111 3.61 -3.30 -2.69
CA VAL A 111 3.34 -4.62 -3.25
C VAL A 111 4.17 -5.64 -2.49
N TYR A 112 3.52 -6.68 -1.96
CA TYR A 112 4.19 -7.67 -1.10
C TYR A 112 3.98 -9.11 -1.58
N VAL A 113 4.90 -10.00 -1.20
CA VAL A 113 4.74 -11.45 -1.40
C VAL A 113 4.09 -12.06 -0.15
N PRO A 114 2.97 -12.80 -0.26
CA PRO A 114 2.25 -13.35 0.88
C PRO A 114 2.98 -14.57 1.46
N ARG A 115 4.05 -14.33 2.22
CA ARG A 115 4.86 -15.32 2.93
C ARG A 115 5.43 -14.73 4.23
N PRO A 116 6.02 -15.53 5.14
CA PRO A 116 6.52 -15.01 6.41
C PRO A 116 7.44 -13.80 6.24
N GLY A 117 7.18 -12.75 7.01
CA GLY A 117 7.87 -11.45 6.92
C GLY A 117 7.31 -10.49 5.85
N LEU A 118 6.29 -10.90 5.09
CA LEU A 118 5.55 -10.07 4.12
C LEU A 118 6.46 -9.15 3.28
N PRO A 119 7.50 -9.69 2.61
CA PRO A 119 8.51 -8.85 1.99
C PRO A 119 7.89 -7.94 0.93
N ASN A 120 8.12 -6.65 1.11
CA ASN A 120 7.77 -5.58 0.18
C ASN A 120 8.67 -5.68 -1.06
N VAL A 121 8.11 -6.06 -2.20
CA VAL A 121 8.83 -6.20 -3.48
C VAL A 121 8.76 -4.96 -4.35
N ALA A 122 7.86 -4.04 -4.07
CA ALA A 122 7.84 -2.70 -4.64
C ALA A 122 7.12 -1.73 -3.70
N ARG A 123 7.56 -0.47 -3.72
CA ARG A 123 6.91 0.65 -3.03
C ARG A 123 6.98 1.89 -3.91
N ALA A 124 6.04 2.82 -3.76
CA ALA A 124 6.10 4.13 -4.40
C ALA A 124 5.26 5.17 -3.67
N ILE A 125 5.70 6.44 -3.72
CA ILE A 125 4.87 7.60 -3.37
C ILE A 125 4.17 8.11 -4.63
N VAL A 126 2.88 8.37 -4.52
CA VAL A 126 2.02 8.83 -5.62
C VAL A 126 1.06 9.90 -5.10
N PRO A 127 0.96 11.09 -5.72
CA PRO A 127 -0.06 12.07 -5.35
C PRO A 127 -1.47 11.52 -5.46
N ALA A 128 -2.34 11.91 -4.52
CA ALA A 128 -3.75 11.52 -4.57
C ALA A 128 -4.42 11.93 -5.89
N THR A 129 -4.04 13.10 -6.45
CA THR A 129 -4.52 13.60 -7.74
C THR A 129 -4.14 12.70 -8.91
N LEU A 130 -2.94 12.12 -8.91
CA LEU A 130 -2.54 11.16 -9.94
C LEU A 130 -3.28 9.82 -9.78
N LEU A 131 -3.52 9.40 -8.53
CA LEU A 131 -4.31 8.19 -8.30
C LEU A 131 -5.79 8.39 -8.68
N ASP A 132 -6.37 9.56 -8.46
CA ASP A 132 -7.76 9.89 -8.84
C ASP A 132 -8.00 9.67 -10.34
N GLU A 133 -7.07 10.12 -11.18
CA GLU A 133 -7.10 9.89 -12.63
C GLU A 133 -7.14 8.39 -12.97
N LEU A 134 -6.37 7.58 -12.24
CA LEU A 134 -6.33 6.12 -12.43
C LEU A 134 -7.58 5.43 -11.87
N LEU A 135 -8.26 6.01 -10.90
CA LEU A 135 -9.49 5.51 -10.28
C LEU A 135 -10.75 5.91 -11.04
N ARG A 136 -10.68 6.89 -11.95
CA ARG A 136 -11.83 7.34 -12.75
C ARG A 136 -12.55 6.18 -13.44
N GLY A 137 -13.86 6.09 -13.21
CA GLY A 137 -14.72 5.04 -13.77
C GLY A 137 -14.54 3.65 -13.14
N ARG A 138 -13.86 3.54 -11.98
CA ARG A 138 -13.64 2.27 -11.25
C ARG A 138 -14.35 2.19 -9.91
N TRP A 139 -15.05 3.24 -9.51
CA TRP A 139 -15.81 3.29 -8.28
C TRP A 139 -17.09 2.44 -8.38
N TYR A 140 -17.42 1.75 -7.30
CA TYR A 140 -18.63 0.94 -7.19
C TYR A 140 -19.17 0.94 -5.77
N ASP A 141 -20.51 0.88 -5.66
CA ASP A 141 -21.21 0.87 -4.39
C ASP A 141 -20.95 -0.42 -3.60
N VAL A 142 -20.88 -0.29 -2.29
CA VAL A 142 -20.83 -1.40 -1.34
C VAL A 142 -21.94 -1.24 -0.31
N ASP A 143 -22.46 -2.35 0.21
CA ASP A 143 -23.59 -2.33 1.15
C ASP A 143 -23.32 -1.44 2.37
N ALA A 144 -24.27 -0.55 2.65
CA ALA A 144 -24.21 0.56 3.62
C ALA A 144 -24.05 0.15 5.11
N ASP A 145 -24.00 -1.15 5.41
CA ASP A 145 -23.69 -1.67 6.75
C ASP A 145 -22.17 -1.60 7.05
N ARG A 146 -21.36 -1.26 6.04
CA ARG A 146 -19.96 -0.88 6.19
C ARG A 146 -19.86 0.64 6.36
N SER A 147 -18.83 1.12 7.05
CA SER A 147 -18.54 2.55 7.22
C SER A 147 -18.28 3.34 5.91
N GLU A 148 -18.42 2.69 4.76
CA GLU A 148 -18.09 3.18 3.41
C GLU A 148 -19.23 2.83 2.47
N GLN A 149 -19.59 3.75 1.59
CA GLN A 149 -20.66 3.55 0.60
C GLN A 149 -20.12 3.22 -0.79
N GLU A 150 -18.91 3.68 -1.11
CA GLU A 150 -18.31 3.53 -2.44
C GLU A 150 -16.80 3.25 -2.32
N VAL A 151 -16.32 2.32 -3.13
CA VAL A 151 -14.91 1.90 -3.13
C VAL A 151 -14.42 1.64 -4.55
N ALA A 152 -13.11 1.60 -4.73
CA ALA A 152 -12.47 1.27 -6.00
C ALA A 152 -11.35 0.25 -5.79
N GLN A 153 -11.09 -0.54 -6.82
CA GLN A 153 -9.95 -1.45 -6.86
C GLN A 153 -9.06 -1.19 -8.07
N LEU A 154 -7.76 -0.97 -7.80
CA LEU A 154 -6.76 -0.69 -8.83
C LEU A 154 -5.66 -1.74 -8.79
N ALA A 155 -5.49 -2.51 -9.88
CA ALA A 155 -4.40 -3.47 -9.95
C ALA A 155 -3.05 -2.74 -9.91
N TRP A 156 -2.10 -3.21 -9.11
CA TRP A 156 -0.85 -2.49 -8.85
C TRP A 156 -0.07 -2.15 -10.11
N SER A 157 -0.21 -2.94 -11.19
CA SER A 157 0.46 -2.70 -12.47
C SER A 157 -0.06 -1.51 -13.26
N HIS A 158 -1.13 -0.84 -12.81
CA HIS A 158 -1.52 0.45 -13.37
C HIS A 158 -0.67 1.60 -12.83
N VAL A 159 0.08 1.37 -11.75
CA VAL A 159 0.87 2.40 -11.07
C VAL A 159 2.36 2.06 -11.08
N ILE A 160 2.70 0.78 -10.81
CA ILE A 160 4.07 0.30 -10.73
C ILE A 160 4.37 -0.55 -11.96
N ASP A 161 5.49 -0.27 -12.64
CA ASP A 161 5.94 -1.04 -13.79
C ASP A 161 6.22 -2.50 -13.38
N PRO A 162 5.51 -3.50 -13.96
CA PRO A 162 5.74 -4.91 -13.67
C PRO A 162 7.16 -5.40 -13.87
N GLU A 163 7.93 -4.80 -14.77
CA GLU A 163 9.32 -5.21 -15.01
C GLU A 163 10.25 -4.89 -13.84
N THR A 164 9.84 -3.94 -12.98
CA THR A 164 10.59 -3.55 -11.78
C THR A 164 10.28 -4.41 -10.56
N VAL A 165 9.22 -5.23 -10.62
CA VAL A 165 8.75 -6.06 -9.50
C VAL A 165 9.37 -7.44 -9.57
N ASP A 166 10.34 -7.69 -8.70
CA ASP A 166 10.99 -8.99 -8.58
C ASP A 166 10.31 -9.87 -7.52
N GLU A 167 9.44 -10.77 -7.97
CA GLU A 167 8.72 -11.74 -7.13
C GLU A 167 9.69 -12.66 -6.33
N SER A 168 10.94 -12.80 -6.78
CA SER A 168 11.95 -13.66 -6.14
C SER A 168 12.74 -12.96 -5.02
N ARG A 169 12.73 -11.62 -4.97
CA ARG A 169 13.63 -10.79 -4.13
C ARG A 169 13.47 -10.93 -2.62
N GLY A 170 12.36 -11.46 -2.10
CA GLY A 170 12.24 -11.72 -0.66
C GLY A 170 13.04 -12.94 -0.14
N GLY A 171 13.99 -13.46 -0.92
CA GLY A 171 14.67 -14.75 -0.69
C GLY A 171 16.01 -14.70 0.04
N ARG A 172 16.57 -13.53 0.37
CA ARG A 172 17.87 -13.46 1.07
C ARG A 172 17.75 -12.67 2.37
N ARG A 173 17.84 -13.38 3.49
CA ARG A 173 18.45 -12.82 4.70
C ARG A 173 19.85 -12.39 4.30
N VAL A 174 20.16 -11.11 4.49
CA VAL A 174 21.55 -10.68 4.59
C VAL A 174 22.10 -11.36 5.84
N GLU A 175 23.15 -12.15 5.67
CA GLU A 175 23.92 -12.73 6.78
C GLU A 175 24.67 -11.64 7.56
#